data_AF-U1WYN2-F1
#
_entry.id   AF-U1WYN2-F1
#
_cell.length_a   1.000
_cell.length_b   1.000
_cell.length_c   1.000
_cell.angle_alpha   90.00
_cell.angle_beta   90.00
_cell.angle_gamma   90.00
#
_symmetry.space_group_name_H-M   'P 1'
#
loop_
_entity.id
_entity.type
_entity.pdbx_description
1 polymer ?
#
loop_
_entity_poly.entity_id
_entity_poly.type
_entity_poly.pdbx_seq_one_letter_code
_entity_poly.pdbx_strand_id
1 'polypeptide(L)'
;MEDNYVANKWRNAVEKDLLPFVEKEGGKLDSPSVLYDDRVGYEYNINVNNTPTYHTITAKPTILITLPREKEVKDKEGYDKTIVFMKEQPTCQCGV
;
A
#
# COMPACT_ATOMS: atom_id res chain seq x y z
N MET A 1 16.66 -1.16 16.54
CA MET A 1 16.14 -1.90 15.36
C MET A 1 14.72 -2.45 15.58
N GLU A 2 14.01 -2.05 16.66
CA GLU A 2 12.58 -2.40 16.84
C GLU A 2 11.62 -1.35 16.26
N ASP A 3 12.06 -0.09 16.10
CA ASP A 3 11.15 1.02 15.75
C ASP A 3 10.38 0.79 14.43
N ASN A 4 11.00 0.17 13.41
CA ASN A 4 10.37 -0.02 12.10
C ASN A 4 9.67 -1.38 11.92
N TYR A 5 9.50 -2.20 12.97
CA TYR A 5 8.85 -3.52 12.85
C TYR A 5 7.45 -3.42 12.25
N VAL A 6 6.65 -2.48 12.78
CA VAL A 6 5.26 -2.26 12.32
C VAL A 6 5.25 -1.76 10.88
N ALA A 7 6.11 -0.79 10.54
CA ALA A 7 6.25 -0.26 9.19
C ALA A 7 6.56 -1.38 8.18
N ASN A 8 7.53 -2.24 8.49
CA ASN A 8 7.92 -3.37 7.64
C ASN A 8 6.80 -4.41 7.51
N LYS A 9 6.12 -4.73 8.61
CA LYS A 9 5.02 -5.69 8.61
C LYS A 9 3.85 -5.21 7.76
N TRP A 10 3.48 -3.94 7.88
CA TRP A 10 2.40 -3.33 7.11
C TRP A 10 2.77 -3.12 5.64
N ARG A 11 4.01 -2.70 5.35
CA ARG A 11 4.55 -2.67 3.98
C ARG A 11 4.34 -4.02 3.29
N ASN A 12 4.80 -5.11 3.91
CA ASN A 12 4.70 -6.45 3.34
C ASN A 12 3.24 -6.90 3.13
N ALA A 13 2.32 -6.46 4.00
CA ALA A 13 0.91 -6.77 3.87
C ALA A 13 0.27 -6.03 2.68
N VAL A 14 0.50 -4.72 2.56
CA VAL A 14 0.03 -3.92 1.41
C VAL A 14 0.62 -4.47 0.11
N GLU A 15 1.91 -4.78 0.06
CA GLU A 15 2.54 -5.33 -1.14
C GLU A 15 1.89 -6.65 -1.57
N LYS A 16 1.56 -7.54 -0.63
CA LYS A 16 0.88 -8.81 -0.93
C LYS A 16 -0.53 -8.63 -1.46
N ASP A 17 -1.28 -7.65 -0.95
CA ASP A 17 -2.66 -7.44 -1.36
C ASP A 17 -2.77 -6.62 -2.65
N LEU A 18 -1.90 -5.63 -2.83
CA LEU A 18 -1.97 -4.67 -3.93
C LEU A 18 -1.25 -5.13 -5.18
N LEU A 19 -0.02 -5.63 -5.07
CA LEU A 19 0.81 -5.86 -6.26
C LEU A 19 0.21 -6.89 -7.23
N PRO A 20 -0.39 -8.01 -6.78
CA PRO A 20 -1.04 -8.95 -7.69
C PRO A 20 -2.20 -8.31 -8.47
N PHE A 21 -2.94 -7.39 -7.85
CA PHE A 21 -4.02 -6.66 -8.51
C PHE A 21 -3.47 -5.71 -9.59
N VAL A 22 -2.46 -4.92 -9.23
CA VAL A 22 -1.85 -3.96 -10.17
C VAL A 22 -1.16 -4.69 -11.33
N GLU A 23 -0.49 -5.82 -11.07
CA GLU A 23 0.11 -6.65 -12.12
C GLU A 23 -0.93 -7.18 -13.11
N LYS A 24 -2.11 -7.56 -12.61
CA LYS A 24 -3.22 -8.04 -13.42
C LYS A 24 -3.81 -6.93 -14.30
N GLU A 25 -4.00 -5.72 -13.77
CA GLU A 25 -4.62 -4.61 -14.51
C GLU A 25 -3.62 -3.82 -15.39
N GLY A 26 -2.37 -3.68 -14.94
CA GLY A 26 -1.36 -2.80 -15.54
C GLY A 26 -0.19 -3.51 -16.23
N GLY A 27 -0.02 -4.82 -15.97
CA GLY A 27 1.12 -5.61 -16.45
C GLY A 27 2.29 -5.63 -15.46
N LYS A 28 3.43 -6.16 -15.91
CA LYS A 28 4.62 -6.35 -15.06
C LYS A 28 5.10 -5.04 -14.42
N LEU A 29 5.33 -5.05 -13.11
CA LEU A 29 5.86 -3.91 -12.37
C LEU A 29 7.39 -3.92 -12.37
N ASP A 30 7.98 -2.74 -12.25
CA ASP A 30 9.41 -2.56 -11.94
C ASP A 30 9.55 -2.01 -10.52
N SER A 31 10.15 -2.82 -9.66
CA SER A 31 10.56 -2.42 -8.30
C SER A 31 9.47 -1.67 -7.51
N PRO A 32 8.25 -2.23 -7.37
CA PRO A 32 7.21 -1.58 -6.59
C PRO A 32 7.65 -1.42 -5.13
N SER A 33 7.20 -0.34 -4.50
CA SER A 33 7.52 -0.09 -3.09
C SER A 33 6.36 0.51 -2.33
N VAL A 34 6.20 0.06 -1.10
CA VAL A 34 5.29 0.64 -0.12
C VAL A 34 6.11 1.15 1.06
N LEU A 35 5.88 2.40 1.44
CA LEU A 35 6.64 3.11 2.46
C LEU A 35 5.69 3.59 3.55
N TYR A 36 5.95 3.19 4.78
CA TYR A 36 5.36 3.78 5.99
C TYR A 36 6.43 4.61 6.70
N ASP A 37 6.04 5.60 7.51
CA ASP A 37 6.98 6.23 8.45
C ASP A 37 7.54 5.14 9.37
N ASP A 38 8.86 5.08 9.54
CA ASP A 38 9.50 4.08 10.38
C ASP A 38 8.98 4.13 11.82
N ARG A 39 8.47 5.27 12.28
CA ARG A 39 7.91 5.47 13.63
C ARG A 39 6.41 5.22 13.69
N VAL A 40 5.77 4.71 12.64
CA VAL A 40 4.32 4.46 12.61
C VAL A 40 3.85 3.58 13.79
N GLY A 41 4.68 2.64 14.23
CA GLY A 41 4.38 1.84 15.42
C GLY A 41 4.28 2.67 16.69
N TYR A 42 5.18 3.63 16.86
CA TYR A 42 5.19 4.56 17.99
C TYR A 42 4.07 5.60 17.89
N GLU A 43 3.91 6.23 16.72
CA GLU A 43 2.92 7.29 16.49
C GLU A 43 1.48 6.81 16.74
N TYR A 44 1.20 5.54 16.45
CA TYR A 44 -0.10 4.93 16.66
C TYR A 44 -0.17 4.03 17.91
N ASN A 45 0.86 4.05 18.76
CA ASN A 45 0.96 3.28 20.00
C ASN A 45 0.63 1.78 19.82
N ILE A 46 1.23 1.17 18.79
CA ILE A 46 0.94 -0.20 18.36
C ILE A 46 1.75 -1.20 19.18
N ASN A 47 1.05 -2.15 19.79
CA ASN A 47 1.68 -3.29 20.43
C ASN A 47 2.24 -4.26 19.37
N VAL A 48 3.56 -4.44 19.34
CA VAL A 48 4.22 -5.34 18.38
C VAL A 48 3.79 -6.81 18.51
N ASN A 49 3.41 -7.26 19.71
CA ASN A 49 2.92 -8.62 19.95
C ASN A 49 1.47 -8.82 19.48
N ASN A 50 0.73 -7.73 19.24
CA ASN A 50 -0.63 -7.75 18.75
C ASN A 50 -0.83 -6.64 17.70
N THR A 51 -0.06 -6.71 16.62
CA THR A 51 -0.11 -5.69 15.56
C THR A 51 -1.46 -5.78 14.82
N PRO A 52 -2.25 -4.70 14.79
CA PRO A 52 -3.45 -4.66 13.97
C PRO A 52 -3.11 -4.74 12.47
N THR A 53 -4.11 -5.06 11.65
CA THR A 53 -3.97 -5.00 10.20
C THR A 53 -3.83 -3.55 9.74
N TYR A 54 -3.14 -3.34 8.61
CA TYR A 54 -2.80 -2.00 8.15
C TYR A 54 -4.02 -1.16 7.74
N HIS A 55 -5.16 -1.79 7.43
CA HIS A 55 -6.38 -1.07 7.14
C HIS A 55 -7.01 -0.45 8.39
N THR A 56 -6.97 -1.10 9.55
CA THR A 56 -7.78 -0.67 10.71
C THR A 56 -7.28 0.60 11.38
N ILE A 57 -6.18 1.18 10.90
CA ILE A 57 -5.55 2.40 11.40
C ILE A 57 -5.42 3.40 10.26
N THR A 58 -5.58 4.70 10.58
CA THR A 58 -5.53 5.80 9.59
C THR A 58 -4.12 6.19 9.15
N ALA A 59 -3.16 5.27 9.24
CA ALA A 59 -1.80 5.48 8.77
C ALA A 59 -1.79 5.66 7.26
N LYS A 60 -0.95 6.60 6.78
CA LYS A 60 -0.90 6.99 5.37
C LYS A 60 0.39 6.49 4.74
N PRO A 61 0.40 5.31 4.09
CA PRO A 61 1.56 4.87 3.34
C PRO A 61 1.75 5.71 2.07
N THR A 62 2.99 5.79 1.61
CA THR A 62 3.31 6.16 0.23
C THR A 62 3.51 4.91 -0.59
N ILE A 63 2.82 4.80 -1.72
CA ILE A 63 2.92 3.66 -2.63
C ILE A 63 3.51 4.16 -3.95
N LEU A 64 4.63 3.58 -4.36
CA LEU A 64 5.31 3.89 -5.61
C LEU A 64 5.29 2.66 -6.52
N ILE A 65 4.69 2.83 -7.69
CA ILE A 65 4.55 1.80 -8.72
C ILE A 65 5.16 2.33 -10.01
N THR A 66 6.12 1.59 -10.56
CA THR A 66 6.71 1.88 -11.87
C THR A 66 6.31 0.80 -12.85
N LEU A 67 5.86 1.22 -14.03
CA LEU A 67 5.58 0.33 -15.16
C LEU A 67 6.69 0.55 -16.19
N PRO A 68 7.52 -0.46 -16.50
CA PRO A 68 8.65 -0.33 -17.44
C PRO A 68 8.17 -0.42 -18.90
N ARG A 69 7.17 0.39 -19.26
CA ARG A 69 6.60 0.49 -20.61
C ARG A 69 6.11 1.90 -20.87
N GLU A 70 5.85 2.22 -22.13
CA GLU A 70 5.22 3.49 -22.48
C GLU A 70 3.79 3.57 -21.95
N LYS A 71 3.35 4.82 -21.72
CA LYS A 71 2.00 5.10 -21.25
C LYS A 71 0.99 4.79 -22.35
N GLU A 72 -0.02 4.01 -22.01
CA GLU A 72 -1.13 3.63 -22.89
C GLU A 72 -2.44 4.25 -22.39
N VAL A 73 -3.43 4.36 -23.27
CA VAL A 73 -4.74 4.96 -22.94
C VAL A 73 -5.45 4.19 -21.83
N LYS A 74 -5.33 2.86 -21.81
CA LYS A 74 -5.93 1.98 -20.79
C LYS A 74 -5.28 2.10 -19.41
N ASP A 75 -4.13 2.76 -19.29
CA ASP A 75 -3.43 2.88 -18.00
C ASP A 75 -4.23 3.71 -17.01
N LYS A 76 -5.02 4.66 -17.52
CA LYS A 76 -5.94 5.42 -16.69
C LYS A 76 -7.00 4.51 -16.07
N GLU A 77 -7.54 3.57 -16.83
CA GLU A 77 -8.54 2.62 -16.31
C GLU A 77 -7.91 1.70 -15.24
N GLY A 78 -6.71 1.19 -15.49
CA GLY A 78 -5.97 0.39 -14.50
C GLY A 78 -5.64 1.16 -13.22
N TYR A 79 -5.26 2.43 -13.35
CA TYR A 79 -5.06 3.34 -12.23
C TYR A 79 -6.36 3.56 -11.44
N ASP A 80 -7.45 3.94 -12.12
CA ASP A 80 -8.73 4.22 -11.46
C ASP A 80 -9.26 2.97 -10.73
N LYS A 81 -9.14 1.78 -11.34
CA LYS A 81 -9.47 0.50 -10.71
C LYS A 81 -8.59 0.21 -9.48
N THR A 82 -7.31 0.55 -9.54
CA THR A 82 -6.39 0.41 -8.41
C THR A 82 -6.79 1.33 -7.25
N ILE A 83 -7.18 2.57 -7.54
CA ILE A 83 -7.70 3.50 -6.52
C ILE A 83 -9.00 2.95 -5.90
N VAL A 84 -9.93 2.42 -6.71
CA VAL A 84 -11.16 1.81 -6.22
C VAL A 84 -10.86 0.60 -5.34
N PHE A 85 -10.03 -0.33 -5.80
CA PHE A 85 -9.60 -1.49 -5.02
C PHE A 85 -9.04 -1.09 -3.65
N MET A 86 -8.17 -0.08 -3.62
CA MET A 86 -7.62 0.43 -2.37
C MET A 86 -8.68 1.05 -1.45
N LYS A 87 -9.68 1.75 -1.99
CA LYS A 87 -10.77 2.37 -1.21
C LYS A 87 -11.79 1.35 -0.68
N GLU A 88 -12.05 0.29 -1.44
CA GLU A 88 -12.99 -0.78 -1.07
C GLU A 88 -12.40 -1.74 -0.03
N GLN A 89 -11.07 -1.75 0.11
CA GLN A 89 -10.44 -2.38 1.27
C GLN A 89 -10.97 -1.69 2.54
N PRO A 90 -11.40 -2.44 3.58
CA PRO A 90 -12.33 -1.98 4.62
C PRO A 90 -11.96 -0.75 5.48
N THR A 91 -11.03 0.15 5.12
CA THR A 91 -10.75 1.39 5.87
C THR A 91 -9.89 2.47 5.18
N CYS A 92 -9.61 2.43 3.86
CA CYS A 92 -8.84 3.50 3.21
C CYS A 92 -9.70 4.77 2.96
N GLN A 93 -9.79 5.65 3.96
CA GLN A 93 -10.39 6.97 3.79
C GLN A 93 -9.43 7.90 3.00
N CYS A 94 -9.66 8.07 1.70
CA CYS A 94 -9.11 9.21 0.97
C CYS A 94 -9.87 10.48 1.40
N GLY A 95 -9.15 11.44 1.97
CA GLY A 95 -9.68 12.78 2.21
C GLY A 95 -10.12 13.42 0.90
N VAL A 96 -11.33 14.00 0.94
CA VAL A 96 -11.94 14.82 -0.12
C VAL A 96 -11.27 16.19 -0.13
#